data_AF-A0A3B3TGX2-F1
#
_entry.id   AF-A0A3B3TGX2-F1
#
_cell.length_a   1.000
_cell.length_b   1.000
_cell.length_c   1.000
_cell.angle_alpha   90.00
_cell.angle_beta   90.00
_cell.angle_gamma   90.00
#
_symmetry.space_group_name_H-M   'P 1'
#
loop_
_entity.id
_entity.type
_entity.pdbx_description
1 polymer ?
#
loop_
_entity_poly.entity_id
_entity_poly.type
_entity_poly.pdbx_seq_one_letter_code
_entity_poly.pdbx_strand_id
1 'polypeptide(L)'
;MFDSLTFIIGKVLVLSNLNIFKFITQKEEARTNNCQTLSLQRGDLLEVPRTLFIHFGIYLGDNKVAHLMPDILPVFTSDKCQIKKVVTNKRLLWGVISKNATIRVDTVEDFAYGSNILVNDMDNTMKRSPLPNEEVARRAEKLIGVIPYSLLWNNCEHFVTYCRYSSPISLQTDKFCEGLKSIVRDQRSVLLATLLGMMSIACLGLAPSTTLPSILVPFALWMAG
;
A
#
# COMPACT_ATOMS: atom_id res chain seq x y z
N MET A 1 -26.63 -16.05 10.74
CA MET A 1 -26.01 -15.48 11.96
C MET A 1 -24.52 -15.16 11.82
N PHE A 2 -23.82 -15.68 10.80
CA PHE A 2 -22.41 -15.37 10.51
C PHE A 2 -22.16 -14.06 9.74
N ASP A 3 -23.18 -13.50 9.06
CA ASP A 3 -23.03 -12.30 8.23
C ASP A 3 -22.84 -11.00 9.04
N SER A 4 -23.43 -10.89 10.22
CA SER A 4 -23.32 -9.68 11.04
C SER A 4 -21.94 -9.55 11.69
N LEU A 5 -21.31 -10.66 12.07
CA LEU A 5 -20.01 -10.66 12.73
C LEU A 5 -18.87 -10.38 11.73
N THR A 6 -18.92 -10.96 10.53
CA THR A 6 -17.99 -10.64 9.44
C THR A 6 -18.16 -9.19 8.95
N PHE A 7 -19.38 -8.67 8.93
CA PHE A 7 -19.66 -7.28 8.61
C PHE A 7 -19.13 -6.30 9.67
N ILE A 8 -19.26 -6.64 10.95
CA ILE A 8 -18.75 -5.81 12.07
C ILE A 8 -17.22 -5.88 12.13
N ILE A 9 -16.61 -7.06 12.02
CA ILE A 9 -15.14 -7.21 11.99
C ILE A 9 -14.57 -6.48 10.77
N GLY A 10 -15.20 -6.61 9.61
CA GLY A 10 -14.84 -5.86 8.41
C GLY A 10 -14.93 -4.35 8.61
N LYS A 11 -15.98 -3.85 9.27
CA LYS A 11 -16.12 -2.42 9.60
C LYS A 11 -15.14 -1.95 10.66
N VAL A 12 -14.82 -2.74 11.68
CA VAL A 12 -13.89 -2.36 12.75
C VAL A 12 -12.45 -2.34 12.23
N LEU A 13 -12.05 -3.32 11.41
CA LEU A 13 -10.76 -3.30 10.70
C LEU A 13 -10.68 -2.14 9.71
N VAL A 14 -11.77 -1.84 9.00
CA VAL A 14 -11.82 -0.69 8.08
C VAL A 14 -11.76 0.63 8.86
N LEU A 15 -12.48 0.79 9.97
CA LEU A 15 -12.49 2.02 10.78
C LEU A 15 -11.16 2.25 11.52
N SER A 16 -10.54 1.18 12.05
CA SER A 16 -9.24 1.27 12.72
C SER A 16 -8.13 1.61 11.72
N ASN A 17 -8.10 0.95 10.55
CA ASN A 17 -7.17 1.30 9.48
C ASN A 17 -7.47 2.70 8.92
N LEU A 18 -8.73 3.09 8.72
CA LEU A 18 -9.09 4.43 8.23
C LEU A 18 -8.66 5.54 9.19
N ASN A 19 -8.67 5.32 10.51
CA ASN A 19 -8.22 6.31 11.48
C ASN A 19 -6.69 6.41 11.54
N ILE A 20 -5.98 5.29 11.43
CA ILE A 20 -4.51 5.28 11.29
C ILE A 20 -4.10 5.95 9.99
N PHE A 21 -4.78 5.62 8.87
CA PHE A 21 -4.57 6.27 7.59
C PHE A 21 -4.91 7.76 7.65
N LYS A 22 -6.05 8.16 8.22
CA LYS A 22 -6.40 9.58 8.43
C LYS A 22 -5.33 10.34 9.22
N PHE A 23 -4.75 9.70 10.24
CA PHE A 23 -3.71 10.31 11.06
C PHE A 23 -2.39 10.49 10.28
N ILE A 24 -2.07 9.56 9.38
CA ILE A 24 -0.94 9.69 8.45
C ILE A 24 -1.23 10.78 7.41
N THR A 25 -2.43 10.78 6.82
CA THR A 25 -2.87 11.76 5.81
C THR A 25 -2.91 13.20 6.35
N GLN A 26 -3.38 13.41 7.59
CA GLN A 26 -3.41 14.74 8.21
C GLN A 26 -2.02 15.33 8.47
N LYS A 27 -1.01 14.49 8.65
CA LYS A 27 0.37 14.97 8.87
C LYS A 27 1.04 15.42 7.57
N GLU A 28 0.58 14.92 6.41
CA GLU A 28 1.11 15.26 5.09
C GLU A 28 0.33 16.40 4.40
N GLU A 29 -0.97 16.57 4.66
CA GLU A 29 -1.79 17.66 4.09
C GLU A 29 -1.37 19.09 4.50
N ALA A 30 -0.50 19.24 5.51
CA ALA A 30 -0.04 20.56 5.97
C ALA A 30 1.05 21.20 5.08
N ARG A 31 1.47 20.55 3.99
CA ARG A 31 2.42 21.13 3.04
C ARG A 31 1.90 20.98 1.61
N THR A 32 2.12 22.04 0.83
CA THR A 32 2.16 22.06 -0.64
C THR A 32 0.90 22.56 -1.35
N ASN A 33 0.65 23.86 -1.24
CA ASN A 33 0.11 24.65 -2.33
C ASN A 33 1.30 25.20 -3.13
N ASN A 34 1.55 24.68 -4.34
CA ASN A 34 2.17 25.41 -5.45
C ASN A 34 2.22 24.51 -6.70
N CYS A 35 1.43 24.86 -7.72
CA CYS A 35 1.52 24.28 -9.05
C CYS A 35 2.72 24.92 -9.76
N GLN A 36 3.87 24.25 -9.70
CA GLN A 36 5.01 24.56 -10.58
C GLN A 36 4.94 23.64 -11.79
N THR A 37 5.09 24.20 -12.98
CA THR A 37 5.32 23.48 -14.23
C THR A 37 6.66 22.75 -14.10
N LEU A 38 6.64 21.56 -13.50
CA LEU A 38 7.85 20.77 -13.23
C LEU A 38 8.44 20.34 -14.56
N SER A 39 9.65 20.81 -14.84
CA SER A 39 10.48 20.30 -15.93
C SER A 39 10.92 18.89 -15.53
N LEU A 40 10.19 17.88 -16.00
CA LEU A 40 10.52 16.48 -15.76
C LEU A 40 11.72 16.05 -16.60
N GLN A 41 12.70 15.43 -15.95
CA GLN A 41 13.86 14.84 -16.59
C GLN A 41 13.73 13.32 -16.61
N ARG A 42 14.06 12.69 -17.73
CA ARG A 42 14.09 11.23 -17.85
C ARG A 42 14.93 10.65 -16.71
N GLY A 43 14.40 9.67 -15.97
CA GLY A 43 15.00 9.10 -14.77
C GLY A 43 14.48 9.66 -13.45
N ASP A 44 13.69 10.74 -13.48
CA ASP A 44 13.06 11.29 -12.30
C ASP A 44 12.08 10.29 -11.67
N LEU A 45 12.15 10.17 -10.35
CA LEU A 45 11.18 9.45 -9.55
C LEU A 45 10.01 10.39 -9.26
N LEU A 46 8.82 9.91 -9.58
CA LEU A 46 7.58 10.65 -9.43
C LEU A 46 6.76 10.03 -8.30
N GLU A 47 6.23 10.89 -7.44
CA GLU A 47 5.36 10.51 -6.33
C GLU A 47 4.02 11.22 -6.49
N VAL A 48 2.95 10.46 -6.36
CA VAL A 48 1.59 10.97 -6.46
C VAL A 48 0.81 10.55 -5.23
N PRO A 49 0.46 11.49 -4.35
CA PRO A 49 -0.39 11.20 -3.20
C PRO A 49 -1.73 10.64 -3.68
N ARG A 50 -2.11 9.48 -3.16
CA ARG A 50 -3.46 8.90 -3.25
C ARG A 50 -4.11 8.95 -1.88
N THR A 51 -5.40 8.63 -1.84
CA THR A 51 -6.20 8.64 -0.61
C THR A 51 -5.63 7.76 0.51
N LEU A 52 -4.97 6.64 0.17
CA LEU A 52 -4.49 5.65 1.15
C LEU A 52 -2.99 5.36 1.06
N PHE A 53 -2.28 5.85 0.06
CA PHE A 53 -0.85 5.57 -0.11
C PHE A 53 -0.26 6.57 -1.11
N ILE A 54 1.05 6.65 -1.16
CA ILE A 54 1.76 7.38 -2.20
C ILE A 54 2.05 6.40 -3.33
N HIS A 55 1.62 6.75 -4.53
CA HIS A 55 1.87 5.96 -5.73
C HIS A 55 3.13 6.46 -6.43
N PHE A 56 3.99 5.52 -6.84
CA PHE A 56 5.32 5.81 -7.37
C PHE A 56 5.46 5.43 -8.85
N GLY A 57 6.27 6.18 -9.58
CA GLY A 57 6.66 5.89 -10.96
C GLY A 57 8.03 6.47 -11.31
N ILE A 58 8.59 6.04 -12.44
CA ILE A 58 9.81 6.61 -13.03
C ILE A 58 9.45 7.28 -14.35
N TYR A 59 9.82 8.53 -14.52
CA TYR A 59 9.65 9.26 -15.77
C TYR A 59 10.63 8.74 -16.82
N LEU A 60 10.12 8.36 -17.99
CA LEU A 60 10.92 7.82 -19.09
C LEU A 60 11.23 8.88 -20.16
N GLY A 61 10.80 10.14 -19.98
CA GLY A 61 10.82 11.12 -21.07
C GLY A 61 9.57 11.03 -21.96
N ASP A 62 9.41 12.00 -22.86
CA ASP A 62 8.33 12.04 -23.85
C ASP A 62 6.91 11.82 -23.28
N ASN A 63 6.60 12.41 -22.12
CA ASN A 63 5.32 12.24 -21.44
C ASN A 63 5.00 10.77 -21.08
N LYS A 64 6.00 9.96 -20.73
CA LYS A 64 5.83 8.55 -20.34
C LYS A 64 6.31 8.28 -18.93
N VAL A 65 5.54 7.51 -18.17
CA VAL A 65 5.87 7.09 -16.81
C VAL A 65 5.75 5.57 -16.71
N ALA A 66 6.83 4.91 -16.31
CA ALA A 66 6.78 3.50 -15.91
C ALA A 66 6.35 3.39 -14.45
N HIS A 67 5.34 2.59 -14.16
CA HIS A 67 4.90 2.34 -12.79
C HIS A 67 4.33 0.93 -12.63
N LEU A 68 4.47 0.39 -11.43
CA LEU A 68 3.91 -0.89 -11.07
C LEU A 68 2.44 -0.73 -10.68
N MET A 69 1.54 -1.44 -11.38
CA MET A 69 0.14 -1.54 -10.98
C MET A 69 -0.20 -2.99 -10.63
N PRO A 70 -0.85 -3.26 -9.47
CA PRO A 70 -1.40 -4.58 -9.22
C PRO A 70 -2.40 -4.94 -10.33
N ASP A 71 -2.17 -6.10 -10.95
CA ASP A 71 -3.06 -6.61 -11.98
C ASP A 71 -4.28 -7.13 -11.26
N ILE A 72 -5.30 -6.29 -11.20
CA ILE A 72 -6.61 -6.74 -10.78
C ILE A 72 -7.20 -7.44 -11.99
N LEU A 73 -6.88 -8.72 -12.13
CA LEU A 73 -7.44 -9.60 -13.15
C LEU A 73 -8.95 -9.37 -13.19
N PRO A 74 -9.50 -8.87 -14.31
CA PRO A 74 -10.94 -8.79 -14.48
C PRO A 74 -11.40 -10.22 -14.76
N VAL A 75 -11.65 -11.00 -13.71
CA VAL A 75 -12.25 -12.34 -13.85
C VAL A 75 -13.67 -12.24 -14.45
N PHE A 76 -14.23 -11.05 -14.65
CA PHE A 76 -15.60 -10.87 -15.16
C PHE A 76 -15.85 -9.79 -16.23
N THR A 77 -14.85 -9.17 -16.87
CA THR A 77 -15.18 -8.31 -18.03
C THR A 77 -14.02 -8.00 -18.99
N SER A 78 -14.31 -8.09 -20.29
CA SER A 78 -13.39 -7.82 -21.40
C SER A 78 -13.35 -6.34 -21.83
N ASP A 79 -14.11 -5.47 -21.16
CA ASP A 79 -14.24 -4.07 -21.54
C ASP A 79 -13.12 -3.18 -20.97
N LYS A 80 -12.19 -2.78 -21.85
CA LYS A 80 -11.00 -1.97 -21.51
C LYS A 80 -11.35 -0.57 -20.98
N CYS A 81 -12.52 -0.02 -21.34
CA CYS A 81 -12.91 1.34 -20.97
C CYS A 81 -13.31 1.44 -19.47
N GLN A 82 -13.90 0.37 -18.93
CA GLN A 82 -14.30 0.28 -17.52
C GLN A 82 -13.11 -0.02 -16.59
N ILE A 83 -12.01 -0.58 -17.13
CA ILE A 83 -10.77 -0.85 -16.40
C ILE A 83 -10.06 0.46 -16.03
N LYS A 84 -10.03 1.45 -16.94
CA LYS A 84 -9.40 2.77 -16.70
C LYS A 84 -10.11 3.60 -15.63
N LYS A 85 -11.41 3.37 -15.39
CA LYS A 85 -12.26 4.30 -14.62
C LYS A 85 -12.44 3.95 -13.15
N VAL A 86 -11.97 2.79 -12.69
CA VAL A 86 -12.37 2.28 -11.36
C VAL A 86 -11.23 1.55 -10.63
N VAL A 87 -10.36 2.32 -9.99
CA VAL A 87 -9.53 1.84 -8.86
C VAL A 87 -10.32 2.06 -7.56
N THR A 88 -11.47 1.39 -7.41
CA THR A 88 -12.20 1.42 -6.13
C THR A 88 -11.46 0.59 -5.07
N ASN A 89 -11.55 1.00 -3.80
CA ASN A 89 -10.90 0.35 -2.66
C ASN A 89 -11.12 -1.18 -2.58
N LYS A 90 -12.27 -1.69 -3.06
CA LYS A 90 -12.55 -3.13 -3.14
C LYS A 90 -11.65 -3.88 -4.15
N ARG A 91 -11.21 -3.20 -5.20
CA ARG A 91 -10.41 -3.76 -6.30
C ARG A 91 -8.94 -3.89 -5.88
N LEU A 92 -8.40 -2.91 -5.15
CA LEU A 92 -7.06 -2.97 -4.54
C LEU A 92 -6.91 -4.20 -3.63
N LEU A 93 -7.93 -4.52 -2.82
CA LEU A 93 -7.96 -5.69 -1.94
C LEU A 93 -7.90 -7.03 -2.70
N TRP A 94 -8.52 -7.14 -3.88
CA TRP A 94 -8.46 -8.35 -4.73
C TRP A 94 -7.12 -8.48 -5.50
N GLY A 95 -6.48 -7.37 -5.84
CA GLY A 95 -5.13 -7.37 -6.42
C GLY A 95 -4.09 -8.00 -5.47
N VAL A 96 -4.27 -7.80 -4.15
CA VAL A 96 -3.43 -8.46 -3.11
C VAL A 96 -3.53 -9.98 -3.17
N ILE A 97 -4.71 -10.52 -3.48
CA ILE A 97 -4.94 -11.97 -3.56
C ILE A 97 -4.37 -12.54 -4.86
N SER A 98 -4.41 -11.74 -5.93
CA SER A 98 -4.03 -12.16 -7.29
C SER A 98 -2.51 -12.31 -7.49
N LYS A 99 -1.69 -11.81 -6.55
CA LYS A 99 -0.22 -11.93 -6.50
C LYS A 99 0.53 -11.55 -7.79
N ASN A 100 -0.11 -10.84 -8.72
CA ASN A 100 0.46 -10.42 -9.98
C ASN A 100 0.26 -8.91 -10.17
N ALA A 101 1.23 -8.28 -10.80
CA ALA A 101 1.23 -6.88 -11.17
C ALA A 101 1.90 -6.72 -12.53
N THR A 102 1.61 -5.62 -13.19
CA THR A 102 2.30 -5.24 -14.42
C THR A 102 3.00 -3.91 -14.20
N ILE A 103 4.29 -3.87 -14.52
CA ILE A 103 5.00 -2.62 -14.77
C ILE A 103 4.60 -2.17 -16.16
N ARG A 104 3.79 -1.11 -16.22
CA ARG A 104 3.26 -0.54 -17.46
C ARG A 104 3.71 0.89 -17.63
N VAL A 105 3.58 1.37 -18.86
CA VAL A 105 3.90 2.73 -19.25
C VAL A 105 2.60 3.46 -19.56
N ASP A 106 2.30 4.50 -18.78
CA ASP A 106 1.16 5.39 -18.97
C ASP A 106 1.65 6.84 -19.18
N THR A 107 0.77 7.75 -19.58
CA THR A 107 1.14 9.18 -19.71
C THR A 107 1.30 9.83 -18.35
N VAL A 108 1.98 10.98 -18.27
CA VAL A 108 2.11 11.71 -16.99
C VAL A 108 0.73 12.10 -16.45
N GLU A 109 -0.23 12.44 -17.32
CA GLU A 109 -1.59 12.81 -16.92
C GLU A 109 -2.38 11.61 -16.39
N ASP A 110 -2.34 10.46 -17.09
CA ASP A 110 -3.00 9.22 -16.66
C ASP A 110 -2.37 8.72 -15.33
N PHE A 111 -1.04 8.86 -15.18
CA PHE A 111 -0.33 8.56 -13.94
C PHE A 111 -0.68 9.53 -12.82
N ALA A 112 -0.75 10.84 -13.05
CA ALA A 112 -1.10 11.84 -12.04
C ALA A 112 -2.54 11.69 -11.57
N TYR A 113 -3.47 11.36 -12.49
CA TYR A 113 -4.91 11.28 -12.23
C TYR A 113 -5.45 12.56 -11.56
N GLY A 114 -4.98 13.72 -12.04
CA GLY A 114 -5.37 15.04 -11.51
C GLY A 114 -4.79 15.40 -10.13
N SER A 115 -3.88 14.59 -9.59
CA SER A 115 -3.13 14.90 -8.36
C SER A 115 -1.78 15.55 -8.68
N ASN A 116 -1.23 16.30 -7.72
CA ASN A 116 0.09 16.91 -7.84
C ASN A 116 1.18 15.84 -7.86
N ILE A 117 2.22 16.07 -8.66
CA ILE A 117 3.39 15.19 -8.73
C ILE A 117 4.52 15.81 -7.90
N LEU A 118 5.07 15.04 -6.97
CA LEU A 118 6.34 15.36 -6.33
C LEU A 118 7.45 14.65 -7.09
N VAL A 119 8.56 15.36 -7.30
CA VAL A 119 9.68 14.87 -8.10
C VAL A 119 10.89 14.69 -7.21
N ASN A 120 11.43 13.47 -7.16
CA ASN A 120 12.62 13.10 -6.41
C ASN A 120 12.58 13.44 -4.91
N ASP A 121 11.39 13.55 -4.30
CA ASP A 121 11.26 13.94 -2.88
C ASP A 121 11.96 12.93 -1.95
N MET A 122 11.90 11.65 -2.32
CA MET A 122 12.58 10.57 -1.61
C MET A 122 14.11 10.69 -1.55
N ASP A 123 14.76 11.48 -2.42
CA ASP A 123 16.21 11.71 -2.34
C ASP A 123 16.62 12.35 -1.01
N ASN A 124 15.74 13.15 -0.40
CA ASN A 124 15.98 13.79 0.89
C ASN A 124 15.87 12.81 2.08
N THR A 125 15.17 11.69 1.87
CA THR A 125 14.88 10.71 2.92
C THR A 125 15.82 9.49 2.82
N MET A 126 16.25 9.16 1.61
CA MET A 126 17.09 8.00 1.34
C MET A 126 18.55 8.25 1.74
N LYS A 127 19.13 7.30 2.48
CA LYS A 127 20.55 7.35 2.86
C LYS A 127 21.50 7.08 1.68
N ARG A 128 21.00 6.45 0.62
CA ARG A 128 21.79 6.11 -0.58
C ARG A 128 21.63 7.21 -1.61
N SER A 129 22.73 7.56 -2.27
CA SER A 129 22.70 8.48 -3.40
C SER A 129 21.92 7.89 -4.58
N PRO A 130 21.15 8.69 -5.32
CA PRO A 130 20.49 8.23 -6.54
C PRO A 130 21.52 7.86 -7.61
N LEU A 131 21.15 6.92 -8.47
CA LEU A 131 21.89 6.58 -9.68
C LEU A 131 21.75 7.68 -10.74
N PRO A 132 22.61 7.71 -11.76
CA PRO A 132 22.43 8.58 -12.91
C PRO A 132 21.06 8.39 -13.56
N ASN A 133 20.39 9.50 -13.86
CA ASN A 133 19.01 9.52 -14.37
C ASN A 133 18.77 8.58 -15.56
N GLU A 134 19.67 8.53 -16.55
CA GLU A 134 19.52 7.61 -17.69
C GLU A 134 19.59 6.13 -17.28
N GLU A 135 20.42 5.79 -16.28
CA GLU A 135 20.47 4.43 -15.74
C GLU A 135 19.17 4.05 -15.03
N VAL A 136 18.57 5.00 -14.31
CA VAL A 136 17.27 4.80 -13.64
C VAL A 136 16.18 4.50 -14.67
N ALA A 137 16.09 5.30 -15.74
CA ALA A 137 15.12 5.09 -16.81
C ALA A 137 15.33 3.76 -17.52
N ARG A 138 16.58 3.42 -17.88
CA ARG A 138 16.93 2.14 -18.52
C ARG A 138 16.53 0.93 -17.67
N ARG A 139 16.72 1.01 -16.34
CA ARG A 139 16.28 -0.05 -15.41
C ARG A 139 14.77 -0.19 -15.39
N ALA A 140 14.06 0.93 -15.34
CA ALA A 140 12.60 0.93 -15.37
C ALA A 140 12.07 0.28 -16.66
N GLU A 141 12.66 0.63 -17.81
CA GLU A 141 12.31 0.06 -19.12
C GLU A 141 12.55 -1.46 -19.18
N LYS A 142 13.67 -1.94 -18.64
CA LYS A 142 13.99 -3.37 -18.61
C LYS A 142 13.00 -4.20 -17.79
N LEU A 143 12.34 -3.58 -16.82
CA LEU A 143 11.41 -4.24 -15.92
C LEU A 143 9.95 -4.17 -16.40
N ILE A 144 9.67 -3.51 -17.53
CA ILE A 144 8.31 -3.46 -18.12
C ILE A 144 7.81 -4.88 -18.38
N GLY A 145 6.59 -5.17 -17.92
CA GLY A 145 5.96 -6.48 -18.06
C GLY A 145 5.36 -6.99 -16.76
N VAL A 146 4.91 -8.25 -16.80
CA VAL A 146 4.26 -8.92 -15.67
C VAL A 146 5.31 -9.32 -14.64
N ILE A 147 5.05 -8.98 -13.38
CA ILE A 147 5.88 -9.34 -12.23
C ILE A 147 5.02 -9.88 -11.07
N PRO A 148 5.57 -10.74 -10.20
CA PRO A 148 4.87 -11.15 -8.99
C PRO A 148 4.65 -9.94 -8.07
N TYR A 149 3.45 -9.76 -7.56
CA TYR A 149 3.09 -8.65 -6.68
C TYR A 149 2.99 -9.08 -5.23
N SER A 150 3.50 -8.24 -4.35
CA SER A 150 3.22 -8.33 -2.91
C SER A 150 3.12 -6.94 -2.32
N LEU A 151 2.03 -6.66 -1.60
CA LEU A 151 1.85 -5.37 -0.94
C LEU A 151 3.03 -4.98 -0.04
N LEU A 152 3.57 -5.96 0.69
CA LEU A 152 4.62 -5.74 1.69
C LEU A 152 6.03 -5.93 1.11
N TRP A 153 6.18 -6.72 0.04
CA TRP A 153 7.51 -7.19 -0.39
C TRP A 153 7.86 -6.88 -1.85
N ASN A 154 6.88 -6.53 -2.69
CA ASN A 154 7.12 -6.17 -4.09
C ASN A 154 5.99 -5.28 -4.63
N ASN A 155 6.02 -4.01 -4.21
CA ASN A 155 5.04 -2.99 -4.55
C ASN A 155 5.68 -1.86 -5.39
N CYS A 156 4.94 -0.79 -5.71
CA CYS A 156 5.43 0.29 -6.55
C CYS A 156 6.63 1.04 -5.96
N GLU A 157 6.71 1.15 -4.64
CA GLU A 157 7.82 1.81 -3.95
C GLU A 157 9.11 0.97 -4.06
N HIS A 158 9.00 -0.36 -3.92
CA HIS A 158 10.13 -1.28 -4.14
C HIS A 158 10.68 -1.20 -5.56
N PHE A 159 9.78 -1.08 -6.55
CA PHE A 159 10.17 -0.94 -7.94
C PHE A 159 10.98 0.34 -8.19
N VAL A 160 10.48 1.51 -7.76
CA VAL A 160 11.19 2.77 -8.00
C VAL A 160 12.46 2.90 -7.18
N THR A 161 12.49 2.38 -5.95
CA THR A 161 13.70 2.40 -5.10
C THR A 161 14.80 1.49 -5.64
N TYR A 162 14.43 0.35 -6.23
CA TYR A 162 15.36 -0.48 -6.98
C TYR A 162 15.93 0.26 -8.19
N CYS A 163 15.08 0.92 -8.98
CA CYS A 163 15.51 1.65 -10.17
C CYS A 163 16.41 2.83 -9.81
N ARG A 164 16.07 3.62 -8.80
CA ARG A 164 16.77 4.87 -8.44
C ARG A 164 17.96 4.69 -7.51
N TYR A 165 17.93 3.74 -6.56
CA TYR A 165 18.96 3.59 -5.52
C TYR A 165 19.61 2.19 -5.47
N SER A 166 19.28 1.30 -6.41
CA SER A 166 19.69 -0.12 -6.39
C SER A 166 19.27 -0.88 -5.13
N SER A 167 18.22 -0.42 -4.43
CA SER A 167 17.79 -1.05 -3.17
C SER A 167 16.27 -1.09 -3.10
N PRO A 168 15.63 -2.25 -3.33
CA PRO A 168 14.18 -2.37 -3.27
C PRO A 168 13.71 -2.29 -1.81
N ILE A 169 13.24 -1.12 -1.39
CA ILE A 169 12.68 -0.90 -0.04
C ILE A 169 11.34 -0.16 -0.14
N SER A 170 10.55 -0.22 0.92
CA SER A 170 9.30 0.54 1.02
C SER A 170 9.15 1.13 2.41
N LEU A 171 9.35 2.44 2.52
CA LEU A 171 9.19 3.19 3.77
C LEU A 171 7.73 3.18 4.23
N GLN A 172 6.76 3.13 3.30
CA GLN A 172 5.36 2.97 3.66
C GLN A 172 5.09 1.62 4.31
N THR A 173 5.69 0.55 3.78
CA THR A 173 5.56 -0.80 4.36
C THR A 173 6.20 -0.84 5.73
N ASP A 174 7.39 -0.26 5.89
CA ASP A 174 8.07 -0.19 7.18
C ASP A 174 7.23 0.56 8.22
N LYS A 175 6.72 1.75 7.88
CA LYS A 175 5.81 2.53 8.74
C LYS A 175 4.55 1.75 9.11
N PHE A 176 3.94 1.06 8.14
CA PHE A 176 2.76 0.24 8.37
C PHE A 176 3.07 -0.91 9.33
N CYS A 177 4.19 -1.61 9.14
CA CYS A 177 4.61 -2.70 10.02
C CYS A 177 4.95 -2.21 11.43
N GLU A 178 5.61 -1.06 11.57
CA GLU A 178 5.88 -0.44 12.87
C GLU A 178 4.59 0.01 13.57
N GLY A 179 3.62 0.56 12.84
CA GLY A 179 2.30 0.86 13.35
C GLY A 179 1.57 -0.39 13.85
N LEU A 180 1.58 -1.46 13.06
CA LEU A 180 1.01 -2.75 13.46
C LEU A 180 1.70 -3.33 14.69
N LYS A 181 3.03 -3.30 14.75
CA LYS A 181 3.79 -3.72 15.94
C LYS A 181 3.37 -2.91 17.16
N SER A 182 3.29 -1.58 17.04
CA SER A 182 2.85 -0.70 18.13
C SER A 182 1.45 -1.05 18.64
N ILE A 183 0.51 -1.35 17.74
CA ILE A 183 -0.85 -1.76 18.10
C ILE A 183 -0.86 -3.14 18.78
N VAL A 184 -0.10 -4.08 18.24
CA VAL A 184 0.02 -5.45 18.80
C VAL A 184 0.61 -5.41 20.20
N ARG A 185 1.60 -4.54 20.44
CA ARG A 185 2.27 -4.35 21.73
C ARG A 185 1.46 -3.53 22.74
N ASP A 186 0.37 -2.88 22.32
CA ASP A 186 -0.46 -2.09 23.23
C ASP A 186 -1.20 -3.01 24.21
N GLN A 187 -1.04 -2.76 25.51
CA GLN A 187 -1.72 -3.53 26.57
C GLN A 187 -3.24 -3.51 26.42
N ARG A 188 -3.80 -2.44 25.84
CA ARG A 188 -5.24 -2.33 25.56
C ARG A 188 -5.69 -3.34 24.52
N SER A 189 -4.86 -3.64 23.52
CA SER A 189 -5.14 -4.66 22.50
C SER A 189 -5.17 -6.06 23.11
N VAL A 190 -4.24 -6.36 24.03
CA VAL A 190 -4.25 -7.63 24.79
C VAL A 190 -5.54 -7.75 25.61
N LEU A 191 -5.92 -6.69 26.33
CA LEU A 191 -7.12 -6.68 27.18
C LEU A 191 -8.43 -6.75 26.38
N LEU A 192 -8.49 -6.11 25.22
CA LEU A 192 -9.63 -6.24 24.29
C LEU A 192 -9.72 -7.67 23.73
N ALA A 193 -8.59 -8.27 23.35
CA ALA A 193 -8.57 -9.63 22.82
C ALA A 193 -9.01 -10.66 23.87
N THR A 194 -8.61 -10.51 25.13
CA THR A 194 -9.07 -11.39 26.22
C THR A 194 -10.57 -11.21 26.47
N LEU A 195 -11.09 -9.97 26.53
CA LEU A 195 -12.51 -9.71 26.71
C LEU A 195 -13.35 -10.29 25.57
N LEU A 196 -12.96 -10.07 24.32
CA LEU A 196 -13.63 -10.64 23.15
C LEU A 196 -13.60 -12.18 23.17
N GLY A 197 -12.47 -12.77 23.59
CA GLY A 197 -12.34 -14.21 23.75
C GLY A 197 -13.29 -14.78 24.81
N MET A 198 -13.38 -14.11 25.96
CA MET A 198 -14.32 -14.49 27.03
C MET A 198 -15.78 -14.35 26.60
N MET A 199 -16.13 -13.26 25.90
CA MET A 199 -17.48 -13.06 25.35
C MET A 199 -17.82 -14.10 24.28
N SER A 200 -16.86 -14.48 23.43
CA SER A 200 -17.05 -15.53 22.42
C SER A 200 -17.36 -16.88 23.07
N ILE A 201 -16.62 -17.25 24.13
CA ILE A 201 -16.88 -18.48 24.90
C ILE A 201 -18.26 -18.42 25.57
N ALA A 202 -18.65 -17.27 26.14
CA ALA A 202 -19.95 -17.10 26.77
C ALA A 202 -21.12 -17.22 25.77
N CYS A 203 -20.98 -16.71 24.55
CA CYS A 203 -22.04 -16.73 23.54
C CYS A 203 -22.13 -18.05 22.75
N LEU A 204 -20.98 -18.66 22.43
CA LEU A 204 -20.91 -19.84 21.54
C LEU A 204 -20.67 -21.15 22.30
N GLY A 205 -20.41 -21.08 23.61
CA GLY A 205 -20.10 -22.22 24.44
C GLY A 205 -18.62 -22.62 24.41
N LEU A 206 -18.26 -23.51 25.32
CA LEU A 206 -16.93 -24.12 25.45
C LEU A 206 -16.74 -25.18 24.37
N ALA A 207 -16.03 -24.82 23.31
CA ALA A 207 -15.57 -25.74 22.28
C ALA A 207 -14.10 -25.45 21.96
N PRO A 208 -13.31 -26.43 21.48
CA PRO A 208 -11.93 -26.17 21.07
C PRO A 208 -11.81 -25.04 20.04
N SER A 209 -12.76 -24.95 19.11
CA SER A 209 -12.81 -23.90 18.08
C SER A 209 -13.02 -22.48 18.62
N THR A 210 -13.61 -22.31 19.81
CA THR A 210 -13.82 -21.02 20.46
C THR A 210 -12.80 -20.75 21.56
N THR A 211 -12.34 -21.79 22.25
CA THR A 211 -11.49 -21.66 23.44
C THR A 211 -10.01 -21.53 23.07
N LEU A 212 -9.54 -22.25 22.04
CA LEU A 212 -8.15 -22.15 21.57
C LEU A 212 -7.82 -20.73 21.05
N PRO A 213 -8.61 -20.10 20.16
CA PRO A 213 -8.32 -18.73 19.73
C PRO A 213 -8.34 -17.72 20.88
N SER A 214 -9.28 -17.86 21.82
CA SER A 214 -9.41 -16.97 22.98
C SER A 214 -8.21 -16.99 23.93
N ILE A 215 -7.42 -18.06 23.92
CA ILE A 215 -6.18 -18.16 24.71
C ILE A 215 -4.96 -17.82 23.86
N LEU A 216 -4.87 -18.39 22.65
CA LEU A 216 -3.69 -18.25 21.79
C LEU A 216 -3.52 -16.83 21.24
N VAL A 217 -4.60 -16.12 20.91
CA VAL A 217 -4.51 -14.76 20.36
C VAL A 217 -4.00 -13.77 21.41
N PRO A 218 -4.57 -13.67 22.62
CA PRO A 218 -4.00 -12.79 23.65
C PRO A 218 -2.58 -13.18 24.06
N PHE A 219 -2.27 -14.48 24.15
CA PHE A 219 -0.93 -14.96 24.46
C PHE A 219 0.08 -14.54 23.39
N ALA A 220 -0.24 -14.68 22.11
CA ALA A 220 0.62 -14.24 21.02
C ALA A 220 0.81 -12.72 20.99
N LEU A 221 -0.25 -11.93 21.27
CA LEU A 221 -0.16 -10.47 21.40
C LEU A 221 0.74 -10.08 22.59
N TRP A 222 0.59 -10.75 23.73
CA TRP A 222 1.42 -10.53 24.92
C TRP A 222 2.90 -10.88 24.70
N MET A 223 3.18 -12.00 24.02
CA MET A 223 4.54 -12.40 23.66
C MET A 223 5.19 -11.51 22.59
N ALA A 224 4.38 -10.82 21.78
CA ALA A 224 4.86 -9.87 20.78
C ALA A 224 5.12 -8.46 21.36
N GLY A 225 4.50 -8.17 22.51
CA GLY A 225 4.73 -7.05 23.45
C GLY A 225 6.18 -6.84 23.81
#